data_AF-A0A7V5UKC6-F1
#
_entry.id   AF-A0A7V5UKC6-F1
#
_cell.length_a   1.000
_cell.length_b   1.000
_cell.length_c   1.000
_cell.angle_alpha   90.00
_cell.angle_beta   90.00
_cell.angle_gamma   90.00
#
_symmetry.space_group_name_H-M   'P 1'
#
loop_
_entity.id
_entity.type
_entity.pdbx_description
1 polymer ?
#
loop_
_entity_poly.entity_id
_entity_poly.type
_entity_poly.pdbx_seq_one_letter_code
_entity_poly.pdbx_strand_id
1 'polypeptide(L)'
;MLEKVNMSQATDPSLTVIGVGLDTARYGHRVTFLNENREIAAQPFDFLESRSGYRQLEKALGQLAEKHSNVHFQIRVDAAGQYATNLLAFLHQLPWPKTISVGQPVCNKRYREVHFPKRKSDAVESQSCARFAVVERPAETPMQTPESLALKEVASRLEFQVKQTTRQINRLHNLLARVFPELATLYNDLTARWILRTLEKYPSAERIARARLASLTAIPYVTQAKARELQEAAKESVAATRGKITEELVRHAVRDLLRSLEEEKALEKLLLEAFDAVADERAKLITTIPGIGKRTAAILVAKIGSIERFPSADHLTSYFGVFPEEHSSGVDKHGRPAPTGTLRMSRKGNDLVRKHLWMSAFSALKCNPQVKDLYARLRARGRRGDVALGHCMRKLLHQVFGIWTTGRAYDPEYEEKKKASRQAAEQSSDAHEEKAAGRKTEISPEGKAVTATNATIENTPRIVNETAQTQSPTDDPSGPGSIDLPYLCSQITLERVLRHLGYFDRLRGSGLQRRGPCPVHGSKRSRGRTFSAHLGRNVYQCFHPPCGVSGNVLDLWCQVHNLDAHQGAIHLANTFGLELHPPHQNRST
;
A
#
# COMPACT_ATOMS: atom_id res chain seq x y z
N MET A 1 14.00 0.51 36.87
CA MET A 1 13.14 1.57 37.41
C MET A 1 13.17 2.74 36.44
N LEU A 2 12.16 2.84 35.58
CA LEU A 2 11.93 4.01 34.73
C LEU A 2 10.56 4.51 35.13
N GLU A 3 10.54 5.65 35.82
CA GLU A 3 9.32 6.34 36.21
C GLU A 3 8.47 6.59 34.97
N LYS A 4 7.27 6.00 34.98
CA LYS A 4 6.19 6.42 34.10
C LYS A 4 5.88 7.85 34.49
N VAL A 5 6.41 8.82 33.74
CA VAL A 5 5.89 10.19 33.77
C VAL A 5 4.49 10.13 33.16
N ASN A 6 3.52 9.82 34.01
CA ASN A 6 2.12 9.97 33.73
C ASN A 6 1.84 11.48 33.80
N MET A 7 2.14 12.22 32.72
CA MET A 7 1.66 13.58 32.57
C MET A 7 0.16 13.54 32.31
N SER A 8 -0.62 13.33 33.36
CA SER A 8 -1.96 13.93 33.41
C SER A 8 -1.74 15.44 33.36
N GLN A 9 -1.76 16.02 32.14
CA GLN A 9 -1.94 17.45 31.99
C GLN A 9 -3.25 17.80 32.71
N ALA A 10 -3.12 18.36 33.91
CA ALA A 10 -4.21 19.07 34.54
C ALA A 10 -4.56 20.21 33.58
N THR A 11 -5.65 20.03 32.83
CA THR A 11 -6.24 21.09 32.02
C THR A 11 -6.59 22.23 32.97
N ASP A 12 -5.97 23.39 32.76
CA ASP A 12 -6.41 24.65 33.36
C ASP A 12 -7.93 24.76 33.14
N PRO A 13 -8.76 24.86 34.19
CA PRO A 13 -10.22 24.90 34.07
C PRO A 13 -10.73 26.13 33.28
N SER A 14 -9.85 27.07 32.90
CA SER A 14 -10.15 28.18 32.00
C SER A 14 -9.91 27.90 30.51
N LEU A 15 -9.18 26.83 30.15
CA LEU A 15 -8.79 26.55 28.77
C LEU A 15 -9.91 25.86 27.99
N THR A 16 -10.47 26.55 27.00
CA THR A 16 -11.46 25.97 26.07
C THR A 16 -10.74 25.31 24.90
N VAL A 17 -10.87 23.98 24.75
CA VAL A 17 -10.36 23.27 23.58
C VAL A 17 -11.45 23.14 22.52
N ILE A 18 -11.15 23.59 21.30
CA ILE A 18 -12.02 23.42 20.13
C ILE A 18 -11.34 22.51 19.12
N GLY A 19 -11.99 21.41 18.76
CA GLY A 19 -11.56 20.55 17.67
C GLY A 19 -12.02 21.08 16.33
N VAL A 20 -11.09 21.19 15.41
CA VAL A 20 -11.33 21.63 14.04
C VAL A 20 -10.96 20.48 13.12
N GLY A 21 -11.96 19.90 12.45
CA GLY A 21 -11.76 18.83 11.49
C GLY A 21 -11.87 19.36 10.07
N LEU A 22 -10.86 19.08 9.26
CA LEU A 22 -10.75 19.54 7.88
C LEU A 22 -10.63 18.34 6.96
N ASP A 23 -11.64 18.16 6.11
CA ASP A 23 -11.56 17.22 4.99
C ASP A 23 -11.12 17.94 3.72
N THR A 24 -10.09 17.42 3.04
CA THR A 24 -9.44 18.13 1.93
C THR A 24 -9.83 17.54 0.57
N ALA A 25 -10.36 18.39 -0.32
CA ALA A 25 -10.58 18.05 -1.72
C ALA A 25 -9.92 19.08 -2.66
N ARG A 26 -9.93 18.76 -3.96
CA ARG A 26 -9.18 19.50 -5.00
C ARG A 26 -9.54 20.97 -5.14
N TYR A 27 -10.82 21.32 -4.99
CA TYR A 27 -11.34 22.67 -5.26
C TYR A 27 -11.88 23.37 -4.02
N GLY A 28 -12.00 22.65 -2.91
CA GLY A 28 -12.53 23.15 -1.67
C GLY A 28 -12.38 22.12 -0.56
N HIS A 29 -12.58 22.58 0.66
CA HIS A 29 -12.44 21.79 1.87
C HIS A 29 -13.70 21.96 2.72
N ARG A 30 -14.00 20.92 3.50
CA ARG A 30 -15.09 20.94 4.48
C ARG A 30 -14.50 21.13 5.86
N VAL A 31 -15.01 22.09 6.64
CA VAL A 31 -14.62 22.29 8.03
C VAL A 31 -15.75 21.92 9.00
N THR A 32 -15.39 21.34 10.14
CA THR A 32 -16.30 21.09 11.27
C THR A 32 -15.64 21.50 12.58
N PHE A 33 -16.40 22.16 13.45
CA PHE A 33 -15.94 22.66 14.74
C PHE A 33 -16.68 21.92 15.87
N LEU A 34 -15.95 21.28 16.78
CA LEU A 34 -16.52 20.59 17.93
C LEU A 34 -15.93 21.13 19.24
N ASN A 35 -16.78 21.26 20.27
CA ASN A 35 -16.34 21.50 21.64
C ASN A 35 -15.86 20.20 22.32
N GLU A 36 -15.41 20.28 23.58
CA GLU A 36 -14.97 19.12 24.37
C GLU A 36 -16.08 18.05 24.56
N ASN A 37 -17.35 18.47 24.59
CA ASN A 37 -18.51 17.58 24.67
C ASN A 37 -18.85 16.91 23.34
N ARG A 38 -18.16 17.29 22.25
CA ARG A 38 -18.34 16.82 20.87
C ARG A 38 -19.61 17.35 20.22
N GLU A 39 -20.08 18.49 20.69
CA GLU A 39 -21.19 19.27 20.12
C GLU A 39 -20.64 20.32 19.16
N ILE A 40 -21.47 20.76 18.22
CA ILE A 40 -21.08 21.74 17.21
C ILE A 40 -20.78 23.09 17.87
N ALA A 41 -19.52 23.55 17.78
CA ALA A 41 -19.09 24.83 18.35
C ALA A 41 -19.38 26.02 17.42
N ALA A 42 -19.35 25.79 16.10
CA ALA A 42 -19.72 26.73 15.05
C ALA A 42 -20.29 25.97 13.85
N GLN A 43 -21.15 26.61 13.06
CA GLN A 43 -21.79 25.98 11.90
C GLN A 43 -20.74 25.44 10.91
N PRO A 44 -20.77 24.14 10.56
CA PRO A 44 -19.88 23.56 9.55
C PRO A 44 -20.18 24.10 8.14
N PHE A 45 -19.13 24.37 7.36
CA PHE A 45 -19.27 24.88 6.00
C PHE A 45 -18.18 24.37 5.07
N ASP A 46 -18.42 24.56 3.77
CA ASP A 46 -17.44 24.32 2.70
C ASP A 46 -16.79 25.64 2.30
N PHE A 47 -15.49 25.60 2.02
CA PHE A 47 -14.76 26.77 1.55
C PHE A 47 -13.80 26.38 0.43
N LEU A 48 -13.57 27.30 -0.50
CA LEU A 48 -12.73 27.04 -1.66
C LEU A 48 -11.24 27.05 -1.31
N GLU A 49 -10.46 26.32 -2.09
CA GLU A 49 -8.98 26.37 -2.12
C GLU A 49 -8.55 27.72 -2.75
N SER A 50 -8.73 28.80 -2.00
CA SER A 50 -8.50 30.18 -2.43
C SER A 50 -8.32 31.12 -1.26
N ARG A 51 -7.75 32.31 -1.51
CA ARG A 51 -7.61 33.37 -0.48
C ARG A 51 -8.94 33.76 0.14
N SER A 52 -10.01 33.84 -0.65
CA SER A 52 -11.35 34.19 -0.13
C SER A 52 -11.91 33.08 0.74
N GLY A 53 -11.72 31.80 0.37
CA GLY A 53 -12.11 30.67 1.19
C GLY A 53 -11.34 30.61 2.51
N TYR A 54 -10.03 30.86 2.48
CA TYR A 54 -9.20 30.89 3.68
C TYR A 54 -9.60 32.02 4.65
N ARG A 55 -9.95 33.19 4.14
CA ARG A 55 -10.52 34.28 4.96
C ARG A 55 -11.85 33.91 5.63
N GLN A 56 -12.67 33.06 5.00
CA GLN A 56 -13.90 32.57 5.64
C GLN A 56 -13.57 31.68 6.84
N LEU A 57 -12.59 30.78 6.69
CA LEU A 57 -12.09 29.95 7.79
C LEU A 57 -11.47 30.80 8.91
N GLU A 58 -10.64 31.77 8.56
CA GLU A 58 -10.04 32.72 9.53
C GLU A 58 -11.11 33.45 10.34
N LYS A 59 -12.14 33.98 9.66
CA LYS A 59 -13.25 34.68 10.30
C LYS A 59 -14.00 33.78 11.27
N ALA A 60 -14.29 32.53 10.89
CA ALA A 60 -14.99 31.58 11.75
C ALA A 60 -14.16 31.23 13.01
N LEU A 61 -12.85 31.03 12.85
CA LEU A 61 -11.94 30.80 13.98
C LEU A 61 -11.82 32.04 14.88
N GLY A 62 -11.75 33.23 14.29
CA GLY A 62 -11.71 34.50 15.02
C GLY A 62 -12.96 34.72 15.88
N GLN A 63 -14.15 34.45 15.35
CA GLN A 63 -15.40 34.52 16.10
C GLN A 63 -15.43 33.54 17.29
N LEU A 64 -14.86 32.35 17.13
CA LEU A 64 -14.72 31.39 18.23
C LEU A 64 -13.72 31.88 19.28
N ALA A 65 -12.60 32.49 18.84
CA ALA A 65 -11.61 33.05 19.76
C ALA A 65 -12.13 34.29 20.51
N GLU A 66 -12.99 35.10 19.92
CA GLU A 66 -13.66 36.22 20.61
C GLU A 66 -14.66 35.72 21.66
N LYS A 67 -15.33 34.60 21.41
CA LYS A 67 -16.31 33.99 22.33
C LYS A 67 -15.66 33.34 23.55
N HIS A 68 -14.40 32.93 23.44
CA HIS A 68 -13.69 32.18 24.47
C HIS A 68 -12.36 32.87 24.82
N SER A 69 -12.27 33.44 26.03
CA SER A 69 -11.11 34.23 26.48
C SER A 69 -9.77 33.46 26.49
N ASN A 70 -9.80 32.13 26.58
CA ASN A 70 -8.61 31.26 26.53
C ASN A 70 -8.92 30.02 25.68
N VAL A 71 -8.76 30.15 24.35
CA VAL A 71 -9.04 29.06 23.38
C VAL A 71 -7.76 28.40 22.87
N HIS A 72 -7.80 27.08 22.73
CA HIS A 72 -6.79 26.31 21.99
C HIS A 72 -7.45 25.46 20.90
N PHE A 73 -7.00 25.64 19.66
CA PHE A 73 -7.53 24.90 18.52
C PHE A 73 -6.76 23.59 18.30
N GLN A 74 -7.44 22.46 18.46
CA GLN A 74 -6.94 21.15 18.03
C GLN A 74 -7.37 20.91 16.59
N ILE A 75 -6.47 21.12 15.64
CA ILE A 75 -6.77 21.05 14.20
C ILE A 75 -6.32 19.70 13.64
N ARG A 76 -7.25 18.97 13.03
CA ARG A 76 -7.00 17.70 12.34
C ARG A 76 -7.32 17.84 10.86
N VAL A 77 -6.30 17.68 10.02
CA VAL A 77 -6.43 17.73 8.57
C VAL A 77 -6.40 16.30 8.02
N ASP A 78 -7.46 15.89 7.32
CA ASP A 78 -7.43 14.69 6.49
C ASP A 78 -6.75 15.01 5.17
N ALA A 79 -5.41 14.96 5.15
CA ALA A 79 -4.64 15.25 3.95
C ALA A 79 -4.74 14.10 2.95
N ALA A 80 -5.71 14.21 2.03
CA ALA A 80 -5.78 13.38 0.85
C ALA A 80 -4.74 13.85 -0.18
N GLY A 81 -3.48 13.46 0.01
CA GLY A 81 -2.41 13.75 -0.94
C GLY A 81 -1.92 15.19 -0.88
N GLN A 82 -1.86 15.88 -2.03
CA GLN A 82 -1.22 17.20 -2.18
C GLN A 82 -2.15 18.38 -1.82
N TYR A 83 -3.46 18.15 -1.74
CA TYR A 83 -4.47 19.21 -1.58
C TYR A 83 -4.46 19.90 -0.21
N ALA A 84 -3.74 19.34 0.78
CA ALA A 84 -3.60 19.99 2.08
C ALA A 84 -2.45 21.01 2.14
N THR A 85 -1.58 21.10 1.12
CA THR A 85 -0.31 21.83 1.22
C THR A 85 -0.50 23.32 1.50
N ASN A 86 -1.34 23.98 0.69
CA ASN A 86 -1.64 25.41 0.85
C ASN A 86 -2.40 25.67 2.16
N LEU A 87 -3.35 24.79 2.48
CA LEU A 87 -4.18 24.90 3.68
C LEU A 87 -3.31 24.81 4.94
N LEU A 88 -2.36 23.87 4.98
CA LEU A 88 -1.42 23.74 6.10
C LEU A 88 -0.55 24.99 6.25
N ALA A 89 0.00 25.52 5.16
CA ALA A 89 0.78 26.75 5.19
C ALA A 89 -0.03 27.93 5.75
N PHE A 90 -1.29 28.06 5.33
CA PHE A 90 -2.21 29.06 5.86
C PHE A 90 -2.53 28.82 7.35
N LEU A 91 -2.86 27.59 7.75
CA LEU A 91 -3.20 27.25 9.13
C LEU A 91 -2.05 27.58 10.08
N HIS A 92 -0.79 27.36 9.70
CA HIS A 92 0.37 27.71 10.53
C HIS A 92 0.50 29.23 10.77
N GLN A 93 0.07 30.06 9.82
CA GLN A 93 0.13 31.53 9.92
C GLN A 93 -0.94 32.15 10.84
N LEU A 94 -1.94 31.36 11.26
CA LEU A 94 -3.01 31.87 12.11
C LEU A 94 -2.48 32.31 13.49
N PRO A 95 -2.99 33.41 14.07
CA PRO A 95 -2.42 34.00 15.29
C PRO A 95 -2.77 33.23 16.58
N TRP A 96 -3.81 32.39 16.57
CA TRP A 96 -4.32 31.75 17.79
C TRP A 96 -3.50 30.52 18.22
N PRO A 97 -3.52 30.17 19.53
CA PRO A 97 -2.95 28.92 20.04
C PRO A 97 -3.59 27.71 19.35
N LYS A 98 -2.75 26.85 18.78
CA LYS A 98 -3.22 25.74 17.96
C LYS A 98 -2.22 24.59 17.93
N THR A 99 -2.74 23.39 17.77
CA THR A 99 -1.98 22.18 17.45
C THR A 99 -2.51 21.63 16.13
N ILE A 100 -1.65 21.53 15.12
CA ILE A 100 -2.04 21.03 13.80
C ILE A 100 -1.52 19.60 13.63
N SER A 101 -2.42 18.67 13.37
CA SER A 101 -2.08 17.28 13.09
C SER A 101 -2.62 16.86 11.73
N VAL A 102 -1.77 16.18 10.96
CA VAL A 102 -2.13 15.63 9.64
C VAL A 102 -2.40 14.15 9.78
N GLY A 103 -3.58 13.71 9.34
CA GLY A 103 -3.96 12.32 9.46
C GLY A 103 -3.43 11.42 8.36
N GLN A 104 -3.09 10.20 8.76
CA GLN A 104 -2.83 9.13 7.81
C GLN A 104 -4.18 8.64 7.25
N PRO A 105 -4.36 8.55 5.92
CA PRO A 105 -5.65 8.18 5.32
C PRO A 105 -6.24 6.87 5.86
N VAL A 106 -5.38 5.87 6.16
CA VAL A 106 -5.83 4.58 6.71
C VAL A 106 -6.35 4.73 8.15
N CYS A 107 -5.70 5.56 8.96
CA CYS A 107 -6.12 5.81 10.34
C CYS A 107 -7.44 6.58 10.36
N ASN A 108 -7.54 7.67 9.58
CA ASN A 108 -8.76 8.46 9.48
C ASN A 108 -9.93 7.62 8.96
N LYS A 109 -9.71 6.84 7.91
CA LYS A 109 -10.71 5.90 7.38
C LYS A 109 -11.21 4.91 8.44
N ARG A 110 -10.30 4.26 9.18
CA ARG A 110 -10.68 3.29 10.23
C ARG A 110 -11.43 3.98 11.37
N TYR A 111 -10.97 5.15 11.78
CA TYR A 111 -11.62 5.92 12.84
C TYR A 111 -13.04 6.35 12.42
N ARG A 112 -13.22 6.80 11.17
CA ARG A 112 -14.56 7.03 10.60
C ARG A 112 -15.40 5.76 10.61
N GLU A 113 -14.88 4.64 10.14
CA GLU A 113 -15.63 3.38 10.07
C GLU A 113 -16.11 2.90 11.46
N VAL A 114 -15.34 3.15 12.52
CA VAL A 114 -15.74 2.83 13.89
C VAL A 114 -16.88 3.72 14.40
N HIS A 115 -16.80 5.03 14.14
CA HIS A 115 -17.76 6.00 14.71
C HIS A 115 -18.96 6.30 13.79
N PHE A 116 -18.82 6.08 12.49
CA PHE A 116 -19.80 6.37 11.45
C PHE A 116 -19.87 5.23 10.40
N PRO A 117 -20.14 3.98 10.81
CA PRO A 117 -19.98 2.79 9.95
C PRO A 117 -20.84 2.78 8.67
N LYS A 118 -22.00 3.45 8.68
CA LYS A 118 -22.95 3.48 7.56
C LYS A 118 -23.00 4.83 6.83
N ARG A 119 -22.11 5.78 7.15
CA ARG A 119 -22.12 7.12 6.54
C ARG A 119 -20.76 7.45 5.97
N LYS A 120 -20.75 7.84 4.70
CA LYS A 120 -19.57 8.31 3.99
C LYS A 120 -19.96 9.54 3.18
N SER A 121 -19.62 10.71 3.71
CA SER A 121 -19.77 12.02 3.07
C SER A 121 -18.69 12.93 3.61
N ASP A 122 -18.38 14.01 2.89
CA ASP A 122 -17.35 14.98 3.26
C ASP A 122 -17.63 15.58 4.65
N ALA A 123 -18.91 15.82 4.98
CA ALA A 123 -19.34 16.28 6.30
C ALA A 123 -19.02 15.27 7.42
N VAL A 124 -19.09 13.97 7.14
CA VAL A 124 -18.76 12.91 8.11
C VAL A 124 -17.25 12.77 8.26
N GLU A 125 -16.47 12.90 7.17
CA GLU A 125 -15.01 12.88 7.22
C GLU A 125 -14.47 14.07 8.04
N SER A 126 -14.97 15.29 7.78
CA SER A 126 -14.59 16.48 8.56
C SER A 126 -15.03 16.38 10.03
N GLN A 127 -16.23 15.88 10.31
CA GLN A 127 -16.71 15.64 11.68
C GLN A 127 -15.89 14.56 12.40
N SER A 128 -15.52 13.49 11.70
CA SER A 128 -14.66 12.43 12.23
C SER A 128 -13.27 12.98 12.60
N CYS A 129 -12.70 13.84 11.75
CA CYS A 129 -11.46 14.53 12.03
C CYS A 129 -11.57 15.47 13.23
N ALA A 130 -12.63 16.27 13.32
CA ALA A 130 -12.86 17.17 14.44
C ALA A 130 -12.95 16.38 15.76
N ARG A 131 -13.71 15.27 15.75
CA ARG A 131 -13.83 14.37 16.89
C ARG A 131 -12.47 13.79 17.29
N PHE A 132 -11.68 13.31 16.33
CA PHE A 132 -10.34 12.79 16.58
C PHE A 132 -9.44 13.86 17.23
N ALA A 133 -9.52 15.10 16.77
CA ALA A 133 -8.73 16.21 17.29
C ALA A 133 -9.02 16.49 18.77
N VAL A 134 -10.31 16.51 19.17
CA VAL A 134 -10.70 16.77 20.57
C VAL A 134 -10.41 15.59 21.48
N VAL A 135 -10.73 14.37 21.02
CA VAL A 135 -10.70 13.17 21.85
C VAL A 135 -9.28 12.61 22.01
N GLU A 136 -8.58 12.41 20.89
CA GLU A 136 -7.27 11.76 20.88
C GLU A 136 -6.13 12.76 21.07
N ARG A 137 -6.38 14.06 20.83
CA ARG A 137 -5.41 15.16 20.95
C ARG A 137 -4.02 14.78 20.38
N PRO A 138 -3.96 14.39 19.10
CA PRO A 138 -2.72 13.92 18.50
C PRO A 138 -1.62 14.98 18.58
N ALA A 139 -0.38 14.51 18.71
CA ALA A 139 0.79 15.38 18.65
C ALA A 139 0.85 16.18 17.34
N GLU A 140 1.46 17.36 17.42
CA GLU A 140 1.67 18.24 16.28
C GLU A 140 2.43 17.51 15.17
N THR A 141 1.97 17.66 13.94
CA THR A 141 2.72 17.20 12.77
C THR A 141 3.73 18.27 12.38
N PRO A 142 5.04 17.94 12.34
CA PRO A 142 6.06 18.92 11.95
C PRO A 142 5.79 19.53 10.58
N MET A 143 5.89 20.85 10.50
CA MET A 143 5.78 21.58 9.24
C MET A 143 6.91 21.15 8.29
N GLN A 144 6.54 20.82 7.06
CA GLN A 144 7.52 20.48 6.03
C GLN A 144 8.01 21.74 5.34
N THR A 145 9.32 21.85 5.15
CA THR A 145 9.91 22.97 4.41
C THR A 145 9.56 22.87 2.91
N PRO A 146 9.56 23.99 2.16
CA PRO A 146 9.34 23.97 0.71
C PRO A 146 10.27 23.00 -0.04
N GLU A 147 11.51 22.88 0.40
CA GLU A 147 12.52 21.99 -0.19
C GLU A 147 12.18 20.52 0.06
N SER A 148 11.69 20.21 1.27
CA SER A 148 11.21 18.85 1.62
C SER A 148 9.98 18.45 0.80
N LEU A 149 9.06 19.40 0.58
CA LEU A 149 7.88 19.20 -0.27
C LEU A 149 8.29 18.99 -1.74
N ALA A 150 9.21 19.79 -2.25
CA ALA A 150 9.75 19.65 -3.61
C ALA A 150 10.43 18.28 -3.79
N LEU A 151 11.26 17.85 -2.83
CA LEU A 151 11.89 16.53 -2.85
C LEU A 151 10.84 15.40 -2.89
N LYS A 152 9.78 15.50 -2.08
CA LYS A 152 8.68 14.52 -2.05
C LYS A 152 7.93 14.45 -3.39
N GLU A 153 7.70 15.60 -4.02
CA GLU A 153 7.06 15.68 -5.33
C GLU A 153 7.92 15.03 -6.42
N VAL A 154 9.20 15.39 -6.49
CA VAL A 154 10.14 14.81 -7.47
C VAL A 154 10.28 13.30 -7.28
N ALA A 155 10.38 12.82 -6.04
CA ALA A 155 10.43 11.38 -5.75
C ALA A 155 9.16 10.65 -6.17
N SER A 156 7.99 11.30 -6.05
CA SER A 156 6.71 10.71 -6.45
C SER A 156 6.54 10.69 -7.96
N ARG A 157 7.02 11.73 -8.67
CA ARG A 157 7.11 11.74 -10.14
C ARG A 157 8.06 10.68 -10.65
N LEU A 158 9.25 10.54 -10.05
CA LEU A 158 10.20 9.49 -10.39
C LEU A 158 9.59 8.10 -10.20
N GLU A 159 8.88 7.87 -9.10
CA GLU A 159 8.16 6.61 -8.86
C GLU A 159 7.16 6.29 -9.99
N PHE A 160 6.37 7.28 -10.39
CA PHE A 160 5.42 7.12 -11.49
C PHE A 160 6.15 6.87 -12.81
N GLN A 161 7.21 7.63 -13.10
CA GLN A 161 7.99 7.49 -14.32
C GLN A 161 8.59 6.10 -14.45
N VAL A 162 9.22 5.57 -13.39
CA VAL A 162 9.75 4.18 -13.38
C VAL A 162 8.67 3.15 -13.71
N LYS A 163 7.44 3.35 -13.20
CA LYS A 163 6.29 2.47 -13.54
C LYS A 163 5.89 2.62 -15.00
N GLN A 164 5.93 3.82 -15.57
CA GLN A 164 5.68 4.05 -17.01
C GLN A 164 6.76 3.41 -17.88
N THR A 165 8.05 3.61 -17.55
CA THR A 165 9.18 2.95 -18.22
C THR A 165 8.96 1.44 -18.26
N THR A 166 8.62 0.83 -17.12
CA THR A 166 8.34 -0.62 -17.02
C THR A 166 7.19 -1.05 -17.95
N ARG A 167 6.11 -0.27 -18.03
CA ARG A 167 4.98 -0.56 -18.93
C ARG A 167 5.39 -0.49 -20.39
N GLN A 168 6.24 0.47 -20.77
CA GLN A 168 6.74 0.61 -22.14
C GLN A 168 7.72 -0.50 -22.51
N ILE A 169 8.58 -0.92 -21.58
CA ILE A 169 9.44 -2.11 -21.75
C ILE A 169 8.56 -3.33 -22.05
N ASN A 170 7.55 -3.58 -21.22
CA ASN A 170 6.63 -4.71 -21.43
C ASN A 170 5.87 -4.61 -22.76
N ARG A 171 5.45 -3.40 -23.16
CA ARG A 171 4.82 -3.16 -24.46
C ARG A 171 5.77 -3.50 -25.61
N LEU A 172 7.02 -3.08 -25.54
CA LEU A 172 8.04 -3.42 -26.54
C LEU A 172 8.31 -4.93 -26.58
N HIS A 173 8.47 -5.58 -25.42
CA HIS A 173 8.65 -7.04 -25.34
C HIS A 173 7.49 -7.79 -26.00
N ASN A 174 6.24 -7.40 -25.72
CA ASN A 174 5.06 -8.02 -26.31
C ASN A 174 4.93 -7.80 -27.84
N LEU A 175 5.48 -6.70 -28.36
CA LEU A 175 5.59 -6.49 -29.80
C LEU A 175 6.67 -7.39 -30.39
N LEU A 176 7.87 -7.39 -29.80
CA LEU A 176 9.02 -8.17 -30.27
C LEU A 176 8.74 -9.67 -30.25
N ALA A 177 7.96 -10.17 -29.30
CA ALA A 177 7.53 -11.58 -29.27
C ALA A 177 6.81 -12.03 -30.57
N ARG A 178 6.25 -11.10 -31.36
CA ARG A 178 5.59 -11.39 -32.64
C ARG A 178 6.38 -10.95 -33.87
N VAL A 179 7.33 -10.03 -33.69
CA VAL A 179 8.04 -9.32 -34.76
C VAL A 179 9.51 -9.78 -34.91
N PHE A 180 10.13 -10.18 -33.80
CA PHE A 180 11.47 -10.75 -33.76
C PHE A 180 11.68 -11.52 -32.42
N PRO A 181 11.04 -12.69 -32.25
CA PRO A 181 11.07 -13.42 -30.97
C PRO A 181 12.47 -13.87 -30.55
N GLU A 182 13.36 -14.17 -31.49
CA GLU A 182 14.74 -14.62 -31.25
C GLU A 182 15.60 -13.52 -30.62
N LEU A 183 15.24 -12.25 -30.77
CA LEU A 183 16.01 -11.17 -30.14
C LEU A 183 16.06 -11.30 -28.61
N ALA A 184 14.98 -11.80 -28.00
CA ALA A 184 14.89 -12.01 -26.56
C ALA A 184 15.71 -13.22 -26.07
N THR A 185 16.10 -14.14 -26.95
CA THR A 185 16.98 -15.27 -26.60
C THR A 185 18.46 -14.91 -26.73
N LEU A 186 18.79 -13.99 -27.64
CA LEU A 186 20.15 -13.47 -27.81
C LEU A 186 20.54 -12.49 -26.70
N TYR A 187 19.62 -11.59 -26.31
CA TYR A 187 19.92 -10.51 -25.37
C TYR A 187 18.88 -10.42 -24.25
N ASN A 188 19.37 -10.52 -23.01
CA ASN A 188 18.53 -10.41 -21.81
C ASN A 188 18.00 -8.99 -21.55
N ASP A 189 18.73 -7.96 -22.00
CA ASP A 189 18.37 -6.55 -21.81
C ASP A 189 18.00 -5.88 -23.13
N LEU A 190 16.71 -5.92 -23.47
CA LEU A 190 16.18 -5.26 -24.67
C LEU A 190 16.09 -3.73 -24.54
N THR A 191 16.43 -3.17 -23.38
CA THR A 191 16.45 -1.73 -23.14
C THR A 191 17.82 -1.11 -23.41
N ALA A 192 18.83 -1.94 -23.70
CA ALA A 192 20.15 -1.48 -24.07
C ALA A 192 20.06 -0.49 -25.24
N ARG A 193 20.69 0.68 -25.09
CA ARG A 193 20.54 1.80 -26.03
C ARG A 193 20.92 1.44 -27.47
N TRP A 194 21.86 0.53 -27.66
CA TRP A 194 22.23 0.04 -28.99
C TRP A 194 21.15 -0.85 -29.61
N ILE A 195 20.46 -1.70 -28.83
CA ILE A 195 19.31 -2.50 -29.30
C ILE A 195 18.17 -1.57 -29.70
N LEU A 196 17.84 -0.60 -28.86
CA LEU A 196 16.80 0.38 -29.16
C LEU A 196 17.12 1.15 -30.45
N ARG A 197 18.37 1.59 -30.67
CA ARG A 197 18.78 2.23 -31.94
C ARG A 197 18.72 1.28 -33.14
N THR A 198 19.07 0.01 -32.95
CA THR A 198 18.92 -1.02 -33.98
C THR A 198 17.46 -1.21 -34.36
N LEU A 199 16.55 -1.35 -33.38
CA LEU A 199 15.12 -1.48 -33.62
C LEU A 199 14.49 -0.19 -34.16
N GLU A 200 15.02 0.97 -33.80
CA GLU A 200 14.57 2.23 -34.37
C GLU A 200 14.90 2.32 -35.85
N LYS A 201 16.06 1.80 -36.31
CA LYS A 201 16.47 1.81 -37.72
C LYS A 201 15.90 0.62 -38.51
N TYR A 202 15.94 -0.57 -37.92
CA TYR A 202 15.56 -1.88 -38.44
C TYR A 202 14.53 -2.55 -37.49
N PRO A 203 13.23 -2.18 -37.58
CA PRO A 203 12.22 -2.54 -36.60
C PRO A 203 11.68 -3.98 -36.66
N SER A 204 12.16 -4.80 -37.59
CA SER A 204 11.69 -6.16 -37.80
C SER A 204 12.83 -7.12 -38.14
N ALA A 205 12.64 -8.41 -37.88
CA ALA A 205 13.58 -9.45 -38.30
C ALA A 205 13.86 -9.37 -39.81
N GLU A 206 12.82 -9.18 -40.63
CA GLU A 206 12.96 -9.03 -42.08
C GLU A 206 13.89 -7.86 -42.49
N ARG A 207 13.77 -6.72 -41.81
CA ARG A 207 14.64 -5.56 -42.05
C ARG A 207 16.08 -5.81 -41.63
N ILE A 208 16.28 -6.52 -40.53
CA ILE A 208 17.61 -6.88 -40.02
C ILE A 208 18.27 -7.91 -40.93
N ALA A 209 17.54 -8.94 -41.37
CA ALA A 209 18.01 -9.97 -42.29
C ALA A 209 18.52 -9.36 -43.60
N ARG A 210 17.80 -8.36 -44.15
CA ARG A 210 18.17 -7.65 -45.39
C ARG A 210 19.20 -6.53 -45.20
N ALA A 211 19.56 -6.18 -43.97
CA ALA A 211 20.49 -5.08 -43.73
C ALA A 211 21.91 -5.46 -44.17
N ARG A 212 22.66 -4.50 -44.73
CA ARG A 212 24.11 -4.69 -44.94
C ARG A 212 24.80 -4.73 -43.59
N LEU A 213 25.74 -5.66 -43.40
CA LEU A 213 26.58 -5.77 -42.19
C LEU A 213 27.27 -4.45 -41.84
N ALA A 214 27.75 -3.70 -42.84
CA ALA A 214 28.33 -2.37 -42.65
C ALA A 214 27.32 -1.37 -42.03
N SER A 215 26.05 -1.44 -42.40
CA SER A 215 25.02 -0.53 -41.89
C SER A 215 24.56 -0.86 -40.46
N LEU A 216 24.67 -2.13 -40.06
CA LEU A 216 24.43 -2.58 -38.69
C LEU A 216 25.59 -2.21 -37.77
N THR A 217 26.83 -2.43 -38.21
CA THR A 217 28.05 -2.07 -37.45
C THR A 217 28.26 -0.56 -37.32
N ALA A 218 27.67 0.25 -38.21
CA ALA A 218 27.62 1.71 -38.05
C ALA A 218 26.77 2.17 -36.85
N ILE A 219 25.94 1.30 -36.26
CA ILE A 219 25.20 1.63 -35.04
C ILE A 219 26.15 1.55 -33.85
N PRO A 220 26.24 2.60 -33.00
CA PRO A 220 27.15 2.61 -31.87
C PRO A 220 26.99 1.38 -30.97
N TYR A 221 28.12 0.78 -30.56
CA TYR A 221 28.23 -0.41 -29.71
C TYR A 221 27.79 -1.74 -30.35
N VAL A 222 27.48 -1.75 -31.66
CA VAL A 222 27.26 -2.97 -32.45
C VAL A 222 28.57 -3.41 -33.08
N THR A 223 29.17 -4.47 -32.53
CA THR A 223 30.38 -5.08 -33.11
C THR A 223 30.01 -5.93 -34.33
N GLN A 224 31.00 -6.27 -35.16
CA GLN A 224 30.79 -7.15 -36.31
C GLN A 224 30.23 -8.52 -35.90
N ALA A 225 30.67 -9.07 -34.76
CA ALA A 225 30.14 -10.32 -34.21
C ALA A 225 28.65 -10.20 -33.87
N LYS A 226 28.24 -9.16 -33.13
CA LYS A 226 26.83 -8.90 -32.81
C LYS A 226 25.97 -8.69 -34.05
N ALA A 227 26.49 -7.95 -35.04
CA ALA A 227 25.77 -7.69 -36.27
C ALA A 227 25.51 -8.99 -37.06
N ARG A 228 26.48 -9.90 -37.11
CA ARG A 228 26.32 -11.23 -37.74
C ARG A 228 25.32 -12.08 -36.96
N GLU A 229 25.48 -12.18 -35.65
CA GLU A 229 24.57 -12.96 -34.79
C GLU A 229 23.12 -12.50 -34.93
N LEU A 230 22.87 -11.19 -34.90
CA LEU A 230 21.54 -10.62 -35.14
C LEU A 230 21.01 -10.94 -36.53
N GLN A 231 21.85 -10.81 -37.55
CA GLN A 231 21.44 -11.04 -38.93
C GLN A 231 21.10 -12.51 -39.20
N GLU A 232 21.89 -13.46 -38.67
CA GLU A 232 21.61 -14.89 -38.80
C GLU A 232 20.32 -15.27 -38.06
N ALA A 233 20.14 -14.82 -36.82
CA ALA A 233 18.89 -15.05 -36.09
C ALA A 233 17.67 -14.42 -36.81
N ALA A 234 17.87 -13.27 -37.45
CA ALA A 234 16.81 -12.60 -38.20
C ALA A 234 16.44 -13.31 -39.52
N LYS A 235 17.38 -14.01 -40.17
CA LYS A 235 17.11 -14.80 -41.39
C LYS A 235 16.25 -16.03 -41.09
N GLU A 236 16.54 -16.70 -39.96
CA GLU A 236 15.82 -17.90 -39.52
C GLU A 236 14.61 -17.60 -38.62
N SER A 237 14.21 -16.33 -38.52
CA SER A 237 13.23 -15.89 -37.53
C SER A 237 11.81 -16.41 -37.81
N VAL A 238 11.13 -16.91 -36.78
CA VAL A 238 9.74 -17.39 -36.81
C VAL A 238 8.69 -16.28 -36.67
N ALA A 239 9.11 -15.01 -36.74
CA ALA A 239 8.22 -13.85 -36.61
C ALA A 239 6.97 -13.96 -37.49
N ALA A 240 5.81 -13.99 -36.82
CA ALA A 240 4.50 -14.14 -37.46
C ALA A 240 3.94 -12.81 -37.99
N THR A 241 4.35 -11.67 -37.41
CA THR A 241 3.85 -10.34 -37.82
C THR A 241 4.92 -9.58 -38.59
N ARG A 242 4.57 -9.08 -39.78
CA ARG A 242 5.47 -8.36 -40.69
C ARG A 242 4.75 -7.17 -41.33
N GLY A 243 5.52 -6.32 -42.03
CA GLY A 243 4.98 -5.22 -42.82
C GLY A 243 5.01 -3.85 -42.14
N LYS A 244 4.76 -2.81 -42.95
CA LYS A 244 5.01 -1.40 -42.61
C LYS A 244 4.32 -0.93 -41.32
N ILE A 245 3.08 -1.32 -41.09
CA ILE A 245 2.32 -0.87 -39.91
C ILE A 245 2.96 -1.40 -38.62
N THR A 246 3.33 -2.68 -38.59
CA THR A 246 3.97 -3.30 -37.44
C THR A 246 5.36 -2.72 -37.20
N GLU A 247 6.12 -2.46 -38.27
CA GLU A 247 7.40 -1.77 -38.20
C GLU A 247 7.27 -0.38 -37.55
N GLU A 248 6.26 0.41 -37.93
CA GLU A 248 6.00 1.71 -37.30
C GLU A 248 5.55 1.59 -35.84
N LEU A 249 4.76 0.57 -35.48
CA LEU A 249 4.42 0.32 -34.06
C LEU A 249 5.66 0.03 -33.21
N VAL A 250 6.64 -0.72 -33.74
CA VAL A 250 7.92 -0.94 -33.05
C VAL A 250 8.70 0.36 -32.94
N ARG A 251 8.81 1.16 -34.02
CA ARG A 251 9.48 2.48 -33.94
C ARG A 251 8.84 3.39 -32.90
N HIS A 252 7.51 3.46 -32.85
CA HIS A 252 6.78 4.23 -31.84
C HIS A 252 7.10 3.74 -30.42
N ALA A 253 7.01 2.43 -30.17
CA ALA A 253 7.31 1.86 -28.87
C ALA A 253 8.77 2.12 -28.43
N VAL A 254 9.72 2.07 -29.37
CA VAL A 254 11.14 2.38 -29.13
C VAL A 254 11.34 3.86 -28.79
N ARG A 255 10.75 4.79 -29.56
CA ARG A 255 10.85 6.23 -29.28
C ARG A 255 10.23 6.60 -27.94
N ASP A 256 9.06 6.05 -27.63
CA ASP A 256 8.37 6.24 -26.36
C ASP A 256 9.24 5.76 -25.18
N LEU A 257 9.87 4.58 -25.32
CA LEU A 257 10.77 4.03 -24.30
C LEU A 257 12.05 4.86 -24.16
N LEU A 258 12.67 5.30 -25.26
CA LEU A 258 13.86 6.15 -25.22
C LEU A 258 13.58 7.47 -24.49
N ARG A 259 12.48 8.15 -24.81
CA ARG A 259 12.04 9.36 -24.11
C ARG A 259 11.83 9.10 -22.62
N SER A 260 11.21 7.97 -22.29
CA SER A 260 10.91 7.60 -20.91
C SER A 260 12.17 7.34 -20.07
N LEU A 261 13.17 6.69 -20.66
CA LEU A 261 14.47 6.48 -20.03
C LEU A 261 15.25 7.79 -19.85
N GLU A 262 15.09 8.75 -20.74
CA GLU A 262 15.69 10.09 -20.62
C GLU A 262 15.01 10.92 -19.54
N GLU A 263 13.69 10.87 -19.47
CA GLU A 263 12.91 11.50 -18.39
C GLU A 263 13.25 10.90 -17.01
N GLU A 264 13.40 9.57 -16.91
CA GLU A 264 13.84 8.93 -15.66
C GLU A 264 15.20 9.46 -15.20
N LYS A 265 16.16 9.63 -16.12
CA LYS A 265 17.47 10.21 -15.80
C LYS A 265 17.38 11.69 -15.40
N ALA A 266 16.52 12.47 -16.07
CA ALA A 266 16.32 13.88 -15.74
C ALA A 266 15.70 14.04 -14.34
N LEU A 267 14.68 13.24 -14.01
CA LEU A 267 14.06 13.21 -12.69
C LEU A 267 15.01 12.70 -11.61
N GLU A 268 15.89 11.74 -11.91
CA GLU A 268 16.93 11.31 -10.99
C GLU A 268 17.91 12.45 -10.68
N LYS A 269 18.32 13.24 -11.67
CA LYS A 269 19.18 14.41 -11.44
C LYS A 269 18.47 15.43 -10.56
N LEU A 270 17.23 15.78 -10.91
CA LEU A 270 16.41 16.72 -10.15
C LEU A 270 16.16 16.26 -8.71
N LEU A 271 16.02 14.94 -8.50
CA LEU A 271 15.88 14.35 -7.16
C LEU A 271 17.11 14.62 -6.30
N LEU A 272 18.31 14.46 -6.88
CA LEU A 272 19.56 14.70 -6.15
C LEU A 272 19.76 16.18 -5.83
N GLU A 273 19.40 17.08 -6.76
CA GLU A 273 19.41 18.53 -6.54
C GLU A 273 18.43 18.92 -5.42
N ALA A 274 17.20 18.39 -5.44
CA ALA A 274 16.21 18.63 -4.39
C ALA A 274 16.64 18.06 -3.03
N PHE A 275 17.36 16.94 -3.01
CA PHE A 275 17.91 16.35 -1.80
C PHE A 275 19.02 17.20 -1.19
N ASP A 276 19.90 17.77 -2.01
CA ASP A 276 20.95 18.66 -1.54
C ASP A 276 20.38 19.95 -0.92
N ALA A 277 19.23 20.41 -1.41
CA ALA A 277 18.52 21.58 -0.90
C ALA A 277 17.77 21.35 0.42
N VAL A 278 17.61 20.10 0.89
CA VAL A 278 16.91 19.82 2.16
C VAL A 278 17.65 20.50 3.33
N ALA A 279 16.91 21.22 4.17
CA ALA A 279 17.48 21.95 5.31
C ALA A 279 17.93 21.05 6.48
N ASP A 280 17.30 19.87 6.67
CA ASP A 280 17.69 18.95 7.73
C ASP A 280 18.99 18.20 7.37
N GLU A 281 20.12 18.72 7.85
CA GLU A 281 21.44 18.11 7.65
C GLU A 281 21.53 16.68 8.23
N ARG A 282 20.75 16.36 9.28
CA ARG A 282 20.71 14.99 9.84
C ARG A 282 20.15 13.99 8.83
N ALA A 283 19.22 14.43 7.99
CA ALA A 283 18.65 13.60 6.93
C ALA A 283 19.70 13.26 5.86
N LYS A 284 20.69 14.14 5.63
CA LYS A 284 21.78 13.92 4.66
C LYS A 284 22.82 12.92 5.18
N LEU A 285 23.01 12.84 6.51
CA LEU A 285 23.95 11.90 7.14
C LEU A 285 23.64 10.43 6.88
N ILE A 286 22.42 10.07 6.46
CA ILE A 286 22.08 8.68 6.12
C ILE A 286 22.91 8.16 4.93
N THR A 287 23.48 9.06 4.11
CA THR A 287 24.42 8.71 3.02
C THR A 287 25.75 8.14 3.54
N THR A 288 26.07 8.34 4.82
CA THR A 288 27.27 7.77 5.46
C THR A 288 27.14 6.27 5.70
N ILE A 289 25.92 5.71 5.63
CA ILE A 289 25.68 4.26 5.79
C ILE A 289 26.23 3.51 4.59
N PRO A 290 27.24 2.64 4.75
CA PRO A 290 27.77 1.86 3.64
C PRO A 290 26.66 0.99 3.02
N GLY A 291 26.47 1.14 1.71
CA GLY A 291 25.39 0.49 0.94
C GLY A 291 24.21 1.40 0.61
N ILE A 292 24.04 2.55 1.29
CA ILE A 292 23.03 3.56 0.97
C ILE A 292 23.69 4.70 0.18
N GLY A 293 23.49 4.71 -1.14
CA GLY A 293 23.93 5.81 -1.99
C GLY A 293 22.98 7.01 -1.93
N LYS A 294 23.44 8.16 -2.44
CA LYS A 294 22.70 9.43 -2.46
C LYS A 294 21.29 9.32 -3.04
N ARG A 295 21.11 8.56 -4.13
CA ARG A 295 19.78 8.28 -4.71
C ARG A 295 18.84 7.57 -3.75
N THR A 296 19.31 6.49 -3.09
CA THR A 296 18.48 5.78 -2.11
C THR A 296 18.17 6.68 -0.91
N ALA A 297 19.15 7.46 -0.45
CA ALA A 297 18.97 8.42 0.62
C ALA A 297 17.87 9.46 0.28
N ALA A 298 17.95 10.07 -0.90
CA ALA A 298 16.95 11.02 -1.37
C ALA A 298 15.53 10.43 -1.40
N ILE A 299 15.38 9.21 -1.92
CA ILE A 299 14.08 8.52 -1.94
C ILE A 299 13.58 8.21 -0.53
N LEU A 300 14.47 7.78 0.37
CA LEU A 300 14.12 7.51 1.77
C LEU A 300 13.65 8.80 2.46
N VAL A 301 14.42 9.88 2.39
CA VAL A 301 14.06 11.16 3.00
C VAL A 301 12.74 11.69 2.43
N ALA A 302 12.56 11.64 1.11
CA ALA A 302 11.32 12.05 0.45
C ALA A 302 10.08 11.31 0.97
N LYS A 303 10.19 9.98 1.15
CA LYS A 303 9.05 9.14 1.56
C LYS A 303 8.87 9.10 3.08
N ILE A 304 9.94 9.27 3.85
CA ILE A 304 9.91 9.38 5.31
C ILE A 304 9.38 10.75 5.74
N GLY A 305 9.65 11.82 5.00
CA GLY A 305 9.19 13.19 5.28
C GLY A 305 9.83 13.79 6.54
N SER A 306 9.41 13.31 7.71
CA SER A 306 9.99 13.64 9.02
C SER A 306 10.18 12.35 9.80
N ILE A 307 11.35 12.20 10.41
CA ILE A 307 11.71 11.01 11.18
C ILE A 307 10.96 10.95 12.53
N GLU A 308 10.60 12.12 13.05
CA GLU A 308 9.87 12.32 14.31
C GLU A 308 8.47 11.69 14.29
N ARG A 309 7.92 11.42 13.10
CA ARG A 309 6.64 10.71 12.94
C ARG A 309 6.70 9.23 13.35
N PHE A 310 7.90 8.68 13.54
CA PHE A 310 8.12 7.28 13.86
C PHE A 310 8.63 7.14 15.30
N PRO A 311 7.85 6.54 16.22
CA PRO A 311 8.28 6.35 17.60
C PRO A 311 9.49 5.42 17.75
N SER A 312 9.68 4.51 16.78
CA SER A 312 10.81 3.57 16.78
C SER A 312 11.17 3.13 15.37
N ALA A 313 12.38 2.58 15.21
CA ALA A 313 12.82 1.96 13.96
C ALA A 313 11.86 0.86 13.47
N ASP A 314 11.20 0.13 14.37
CA ASP A 314 10.24 -0.91 13.98
C ASP A 314 9.00 -0.29 13.29
N HIS A 315 8.52 0.87 13.75
CA HIS A 315 7.44 1.60 13.08
C HIS A 315 7.84 2.03 11.65
N LEU A 316 9.08 2.49 11.48
CA LEU A 316 9.62 2.83 10.17
C LEU A 316 9.71 1.61 9.24
N THR A 317 10.15 0.46 9.76
CA THR A 317 10.22 -0.78 8.97
C THR A 317 8.85 -1.31 8.56
N SER A 318 7.87 -1.20 9.47
CA SER A 318 6.48 -1.56 9.23
C SER A 318 5.84 -0.66 8.15
N TYR A 319 6.12 0.64 8.19
CA TYR A 319 5.64 1.62 7.21
C TYR A 319 6.07 1.27 5.77
N PHE A 320 7.31 0.80 5.58
CA PHE A 320 7.79 0.36 4.28
C PHE A 320 7.51 -1.12 3.95
N GLY A 321 6.92 -1.88 4.87
CA GLY A 321 6.62 -3.31 4.69
C GLY A 321 7.87 -4.18 4.51
N VAL A 322 8.99 -3.80 5.14
CA VAL A 322 10.27 -4.52 5.06
C VAL A 322 10.33 -5.59 6.15
N PHE A 323 9.35 -6.48 6.15
CA PHE A 323 9.32 -7.66 7.00
C PHE A 323 8.81 -8.88 6.22
N PRO A 324 9.35 -10.08 6.49
CA PRO A 324 8.80 -11.30 5.92
C PRO A 324 7.42 -11.60 6.57
N GLU A 325 6.37 -11.68 5.76
CA GLU A 325 5.06 -12.22 6.12
C GLU A 325 4.98 -13.70 5.72
N GLU A 326 4.34 -14.51 6.56
CA GLU A 326 4.09 -15.91 6.25
C GLU A 326 3.00 -16.01 5.17
N HIS A 327 3.34 -16.66 4.06
CA HIS A 327 2.44 -16.91 2.94
C HIS A 327 2.19 -18.41 2.85
N SER A 328 1.10 -18.87 3.46
CA SER A 328 0.71 -20.29 3.49
C SER A 328 -0.25 -20.70 2.35
N SER A 329 -0.67 -19.76 1.50
CA SER A 329 -1.75 -19.99 0.51
C SER A 329 -1.37 -19.75 -0.96
N GLY A 330 -0.08 -19.71 -1.30
CA GLY A 330 0.38 -19.44 -2.67
C GLY A 330 0.81 -20.67 -3.45
N VAL A 331 0.77 -20.59 -4.78
CA VAL A 331 1.60 -21.43 -5.67
C VAL A 331 2.83 -20.64 -6.09
N ASP A 332 3.95 -21.31 -6.32
CA ASP A 332 5.15 -20.68 -6.88
C ASP A 332 4.99 -20.38 -8.38
N LYS A 333 6.00 -19.75 -8.99
CA LYS A 333 6.02 -19.40 -10.42
C LYS A 333 5.99 -20.63 -11.35
N HIS A 334 6.10 -21.84 -10.81
CA HIS A 334 6.03 -23.12 -11.50
C HIS A 334 4.75 -23.89 -11.16
N GLY A 335 3.78 -23.25 -10.48
CA GLY A 335 2.49 -23.83 -10.13
C GLY A 335 2.53 -24.82 -8.96
N ARG A 336 3.66 -24.93 -8.24
CA ARG A 336 3.78 -25.84 -7.10
C ARG A 336 3.24 -25.16 -5.83
N PRO A 337 2.53 -25.88 -4.94
CA PRO A 337 2.13 -25.34 -3.64
C PRO A 337 3.36 -24.79 -2.90
N ALA A 338 3.29 -23.53 -2.44
CA ALA A 338 4.33 -22.97 -1.61
C ALA A 338 4.34 -23.75 -0.27
N PRO A 339 5.52 -24.16 0.23
CA PRO A 339 5.62 -24.82 1.51
C PRO A 339 4.96 -24.00 2.63
N THR A 340 4.28 -24.66 3.55
CA THR A 340 3.78 -24.03 4.79
C THR A 340 4.96 -23.40 5.54
N GLY A 341 4.79 -22.20 6.12
CA GLY A 341 5.91 -21.45 6.70
C GLY A 341 6.76 -20.65 5.71
N THR A 342 6.39 -20.57 4.41
CA THR A 342 7.14 -19.75 3.45
C THR A 342 7.02 -18.27 3.79
N LEU A 343 8.13 -17.69 4.24
CA LEU A 343 8.25 -16.26 4.46
C LEU A 343 8.46 -15.53 3.11
N ARG A 344 7.62 -14.54 2.81
CA ARG A 344 7.78 -13.62 1.68
C ARG A 344 7.70 -12.19 2.18
N MET A 345 8.46 -11.28 1.56
CA MET A 345 8.37 -9.86 1.89
C MET A 345 6.94 -9.35 1.70
N SER A 346 6.45 -8.57 2.65
CA SER A 346 5.11 -7.96 2.57
C SER A 346 4.95 -7.16 1.28
N ARG A 347 3.77 -7.23 0.67
CA ARG A 347 3.39 -6.34 -0.44
C ARG A 347 2.90 -4.97 0.03
N LYS A 348 2.80 -4.77 1.35
CA LYS A 348 2.40 -3.49 1.94
C LYS A 348 3.58 -2.51 1.90
N GLY A 349 3.30 -1.22 1.83
CA GLY A 349 4.33 -0.16 1.77
C GLY A 349 4.77 0.20 0.35
N ASN A 350 5.69 1.14 0.24
CA ASN A 350 6.10 1.73 -1.05
C ASN A 350 7.04 0.81 -1.86
N ASP A 351 6.60 0.37 -3.04
CA ASP A 351 7.35 -0.54 -3.92
C ASP A 351 8.72 0.01 -4.35
N LEU A 352 8.81 1.32 -4.64
CA LEU A 352 10.05 1.97 -5.06
C LEU A 352 11.08 1.94 -3.94
N VAL A 353 10.66 2.24 -2.71
CA VAL A 353 11.54 2.20 -1.53
C VAL A 353 12.04 0.78 -1.30
N ARG A 354 11.17 -0.24 -1.37
CA ARG A 354 11.59 -1.64 -1.21
C ARG A 354 12.59 -2.05 -2.30
N LYS A 355 12.39 -1.65 -3.57
CA LYS A 355 13.35 -1.90 -4.66
C LYS A 355 14.72 -1.28 -4.37
N HIS A 356 14.76 -0.02 -3.94
CA HIS A 356 16.03 0.66 -3.65
C HIS A 356 16.73 0.10 -2.41
N LEU A 357 15.98 -0.24 -1.36
CA LEU A 357 16.52 -0.91 -0.18
C LEU A 357 17.07 -2.31 -0.52
N TRP A 358 16.42 -3.05 -1.41
CA TRP A 358 16.91 -4.35 -1.88
C TRP A 358 18.27 -4.21 -2.59
N MET A 359 18.39 -3.25 -3.50
CA MET A 359 19.67 -2.95 -4.16
C MET A 359 20.72 -2.45 -3.17
N SER A 360 20.31 -1.64 -2.19
CA SER A 360 21.20 -1.12 -1.14
C SER A 360 21.68 -2.23 -0.21
N ALA A 361 20.84 -3.24 0.07
CA ALA A 361 21.23 -4.42 0.83
C ALA A 361 22.31 -5.24 0.10
N PHE A 362 22.19 -5.43 -1.22
CA PHE A 362 23.26 -6.07 -2.00
C PHE A 362 24.57 -5.29 -1.97
N SER A 363 24.51 -3.96 -2.09
CA SER A 363 25.69 -3.11 -1.94
C SER A 363 26.29 -3.19 -0.53
N ALA A 364 25.44 -3.15 0.49
CA ALA A 364 25.83 -3.27 1.90
C ALA A 364 26.52 -4.62 2.19
N LEU A 365 26.12 -5.72 1.56
CA LEU A 365 26.84 -6.99 1.68
C LEU A 365 28.30 -6.93 1.20
N LYS A 366 28.69 -5.91 0.41
CA LYS A 366 30.07 -5.73 -0.05
C LYS A 366 30.87 -4.78 0.82
N CYS A 367 30.24 -3.80 1.47
CA CYS A 367 30.96 -2.72 2.17
C CYS A 367 30.53 -2.46 3.63
N ASN A 368 29.39 -2.98 4.10
CA ASN A 368 28.86 -2.72 5.44
C ASN A 368 29.13 -3.92 6.38
N PRO A 369 30.03 -3.81 7.37
CA PRO A 369 30.41 -4.94 8.23
C PRO A 369 29.22 -5.48 9.03
N GLN A 370 28.42 -4.60 9.63
CA GLN A 370 27.27 -4.99 10.47
C GLN A 370 26.20 -5.75 9.66
N VAL A 371 26.01 -5.40 8.38
CA VAL A 371 25.06 -6.10 7.49
C VAL A 371 25.65 -7.43 7.00
N LYS A 372 26.94 -7.47 6.67
CA LYS A 372 27.64 -8.72 6.31
C LYS A 372 27.53 -9.77 7.41
N ASP A 373 27.83 -9.39 8.65
CA ASP A 373 27.80 -10.30 9.80
C ASP A 373 26.39 -10.80 10.09
N LEU A 374 25.37 -9.95 9.94
CA LEU A 374 23.98 -10.36 10.03
C LEU A 374 23.63 -11.39 8.96
N TYR A 375 23.99 -11.12 7.70
CA TYR A 375 23.71 -12.03 6.59
C TYR A 375 24.38 -13.38 6.78
N ALA A 376 25.67 -13.39 7.11
CA ALA A 376 26.44 -14.61 7.37
C ALA A 376 25.81 -15.46 8.47
N ARG A 377 25.45 -14.85 9.61
CA ARG A 377 24.77 -15.55 10.72
C ARG A 377 23.42 -16.14 10.33
N LEU A 378 22.62 -15.43 9.53
CA LEU A 378 21.32 -15.93 9.06
C LEU A 378 21.48 -17.08 8.07
N ARG A 379 22.47 -17.01 7.17
CA ARG A 379 22.79 -18.10 6.24
C ARG A 379 23.30 -19.34 6.96
N ALA A 380 24.14 -19.18 7.98
CA ALA A 380 24.60 -20.28 8.84
C ALA A 380 23.45 -20.98 9.57
N ARG A 381 22.38 -20.25 9.92
CA ARG A 381 21.13 -20.80 10.49
C ARG A 381 20.17 -21.40 9.44
N GLY A 382 20.63 -21.63 8.21
CA GLY A 382 19.84 -22.24 7.14
C GLY A 382 18.77 -21.33 6.51
N ARG A 383 18.77 -20.02 6.79
CA ARG A 383 17.79 -19.09 6.17
C ARG A 383 18.07 -18.92 4.68
N ARG A 384 17.03 -18.91 3.85
CA ARG A 384 17.13 -18.64 2.40
C ARG A 384 17.71 -17.24 2.14
N GLY A 385 18.50 -17.09 1.07
CA GLY A 385 19.29 -15.89 0.82
C GLY A 385 18.46 -14.61 0.64
N ASP A 386 17.29 -14.72 0.04
CA ASP A 386 16.32 -13.63 -0.13
C ASP A 386 15.68 -13.19 1.20
N VAL A 387 15.38 -14.13 2.10
CA VAL A 387 14.89 -13.85 3.45
C VAL A 387 15.99 -13.15 4.26
N ALA A 388 17.23 -13.62 4.16
CA ALA A 388 18.38 -12.99 4.79
C ALA A 388 18.60 -11.55 4.27
N LEU A 389 18.42 -11.31 2.97
CA LEU A 389 18.42 -9.95 2.39
C LEU A 389 17.31 -9.08 2.95
N GLY A 390 16.09 -9.61 3.14
CA GLY A 390 15.01 -8.89 3.81
C GLY A 390 15.39 -8.41 5.22
N HIS A 391 16.08 -9.25 6.00
CA HIS A 391 16.63 -8.84 7.30
C HIS A 391 17.74 -7.79 7.17
N CYS A 392 18.55 -7.82 6.11
CA CYS A 392 19.55 -6.79 5.84
C CYS A 392 18.89 -5.44 5.52
N MET A 393 17.81 -5.43 4.73
CA MET A 393 17.03 -4.20 4.48
C MET A 393 16.46 -3.63 5.77
N ARG A 394 15.92 -4.49 6.66
CA ARG A 394 15.48 -4.07 8.00
C ARG A 394 16.63 -3.44 8.79
N LYS A 395 17.81 -4.08 8.81
CA LYS A 395 18.99 -3.54 9.49
C LYS A 395 19.39 -2.15 8.96
N LEU A 396 19.37 -1.97 7.64
CA LEU A 396 19.63 -0.66 7.01
C LEU A 396 18.61 0.40 7.46
N LEU A 397 17.32 0.07 7.52
CA LEU A 397 16.30 1.00 8.03
C LEU A 397 16.49 1.37 9.50
N HIS A 398 16.96 0.42 10.34
CA HIS A 398 17.31 0.74 11.73
C HIS A 398 18.51 1.69 11.81
N GLN A 399 19.52 1.53 10.94
CA GLN A 399 20.65 2.44 10.84
C GLN A 399 20.19 3.83 10.37
N VAL A 400 19.31 3.90 9.36
CA VAL A 400 18.70 5.16 8.89
C VAL A 400 17.96 5.86 10.03
N PHE A 401 17.12 5.14 10.77
CA PHE A 401 16.41 5.70 11.92
C PHE A 401 17.38 6.24 12.98
N GLY A 402 18.35 5.44 13.40
CA GLY A 402 19.32 5.85 14.42
C GLY A 402 20.13 7.08 14.02
N ILE A 403 20.65 7.12 12.80
CA ILE A 403 21.47 8.25 12.30
C ILE A 403 20.64 9.51 12.17
N TRP A 404 19.45 9.43 11.57
CA TRP A 404 18.61 10.60 11.37
C TRP A 404 18.09 11.17 12.70
N THR A 405 17.69 10.31 13.65
CA THR A 405 17.25 10.78 14.98
C THR A 405 18.40 11.37 15.79
N THR A 406 19.59 10.77 15.77
CA THR A 406 20.73 11.21 16.61
C THR A 406 21.56 12.32 16.00
N GLY A 407 21.50 12.52 14.68
CA GLY A 407 22.36 13.46 13.96
C GLY A 407 23.84 13.05 13.95
N ARG A 408 24.15 11.78 14.22
CA ARG A 408 25.53 11.25 14.22
C ARG A 408 25.77 10.40 12.98
N ALA A 409 26.91 10.58 12.33
CA ALA A 409 27.32 9.79 11.19
C ALA A 409 27.43 8.29 11.54
N TYR A 410 27.38 7.44 10.51
CA TYR A 410 27.53 5.99 10.67
C TYR A 410 28.86 5.63 11.35
N ASP A 411 28.77 4.85 12.42
CA ASP A 411 29.92 4.26 13.11
C ASP A 411 29.94 2.74 12.88
N PRO A 412 30.97 2.20 12.19
CA PRO A 412 31.09 0.75 11.97
C PRO A 412 31.19 -0.06 13.26
N GLU A 413 31.73 0.52 14.34
CA GLU A 413 31.96 -0.13 15.63
C GLU A 413 30.78 0.01 16.61
N TYR A 414 29.72 0.71 16.21
CA TYR A 414 28.59 1.01 17.10
C TYR A 414 28.02 -0.21 17.82
N GLU A 415 27.86 -1.33 17.11
CA GLU A 415 27.33 -2.58 17.70
C GLU A 415 28.29 -3.20 18.73
N GLU A 416 29.60 -3.12 18.50
CA GLU A 416 30.59 -3.62 19.46
C GLU A 416 30.66 -2.72 20.71
N LYS A 417 30.65 -1.39 20.53
CA LYS A 417 30.54 -0.43 21.63
C LYS A 417 29.28 -0.67 22.45
N LYS A 418 28.15 -0.90 21.80
CA LYS A 418 26.87 -1.20 22.45
C LYS A 418 26.88 -2.52 23.23
N LYS A 419 27.52 -3.57 22.71
CA LYS A 419 27.70 -4.84 23.44
C LYS A 419 28.60 -4.64 24.66
N ALA A 420 29.73 -3.96 24.50
CA ALA A 420 30.66 -3.68 25.59
C ALA A 420 29.98 -2.86 26.71
N SER A 421 29.21 -1.83 26.37
CA SER A 421 28.45 -1.05 27.36
C SER A 421 27.38 -1.87 28.09
N ARG A 422 26.73 -2.83 27.41
CA ARG A 422 25.75 -3.74 28.06
C ARG A 422 26.43 -4.71 29.02
N GLN A 423 27.54 -5.31 28.60
CA GLN A 423 28.32 -6.22 29.44
C GLN A 423 28.88 -5.49 30.67
N ALA A 424 29.35 -4.26 30.51
CA ALA A 424 29.79 -3.43 31.64
C ALA A 424 28.63 -3.04 32.59
N ALA A 425 27.42 -2.80 32.05
CA ALA A 425 26.23 -2.53 32.85
C ALA A 425 25.74 -3.76 33.64
N GLU A 426 25.81 -4.95 33.03
CA GLU A 426 25.48 -6.23 33.68
C GLU A 426 26.50 -6.59 34.78
N GLN A 427 27.80 -6.36 34.53
CA GLN A 427 28.85 -6.57 35.53
C GLN A 427 28.79 -5.60 36.72
N SER A 428 28.30 -4.37 36.50
CA SER A 428 28.12 -3.38 37.58
C SER A 428 26.83 -3.58 38.38
N SER A 429 25.79 -4.21 37.83
CA SER A 429 24.63 -4.65 38.61
C SER A 429 24.94 -5.86 39.50
N ASP A 430 25.73 -6.82 39.02
CA ASP A 430 26.11 -8.00 39.80
C ASP A 430 27.02 -7.63 40.98
N ALA A 431 27.92 -6.66 40.81
CA ALA A 431 28.75 -6.11 41.90
C ALA A 431 27.96 -5.35 42.97
N HIS A 432 26.75 -4.88 42.64
CA HIS A 432 25.86 -4.18 43.57
C HIS A 432 24.96 -5.15 44.36
N GLU A 433 24.62 -6.32 43.78
CA GLU A 433 23.93 -7.42 44.49
C GLU A 433 24.86 -8.15 45.47
N GLU A 434 26.15 -8.31 45.16
CA GLU A 434 27.14 -8.89 46.09
C GLU A 434 27.33 -8.05 47.38
N LYS A 435 27.11 -6.73 47.33
CA LYS A 435 27.14 -5.86 48.53
C LYS A 435 25.81 -5.83 49.30
N ALA A 436 24.72 -6.35 48.73
CA ALA A 436 23.39 -6.38 49.37
C ALA A 436 23.04 -7.76 49.97
N ALA A 437 23.82 -8.81 49.69
CA ALA A 437 23.59 -10.18 50.17
C ALA A 437 23.96 -10.45 51.65
N GLY A 438 24.12 -9.40 52.45
CA GLY A 438 24.53 -9.46 53.86
C GLY A 438 23.39 -9.37 54.89
N ARG A 439 22.19 -9.89 54.61
CA ARG A 439 21.18 -10.17 55.67
C ARG A 439 20.11 -11.13 55.16
N LYS A 440 20.38 -12.44 55.26
CA LYS A 440 19.35 -13.48 55.13
C LYS A 440 18.77 -13.74 56.52
N THR A 441 17.48 -13.43 56.69
CA THR A 441 16.65 -13.99 57.76
C THR A 441 15.74 -15.02 57.10
N GLU A 442 15.86 -16.27 57.54
CA GLU A 442 15.03 -17.39 57.11
C GLU A 442 13.59 -17.18 57.61
N ILE A 443 12.65 -17.09 56.68
CA ILE A 443 11.23 -17.38 56.95
C ILE A 443 10.73 -18.21 55.77
N SER A 444 10.44 -19.47 56.05
CA SER A 444 9.67 -20.37 55.18
C SER A 444 8.20 -19.95 55.22
N PRO A 445 7.44 -20.11 54.11
CA PRO A 445 6.12 -20.68 54.30
C PRO A 445 5.73 -21.75 53.27
N GLU A 446 4.94 -22.65 53.84
CA GLU A 446 4.07 -23.69 53.30
C GLU A 446 3.46 -23.44 51.92
N GLY A 447 3.34 -24.53 51.17
CA GLY A 447 2.85 -24.54 49.80
C GLY A 447 1.34 -24.43 49.63
N LYS A 448 0.96 -24.15 48.39
CA LYS A 448 -0.27 -24.66 47.77
C LYS A 448 -0.04 -24.79 46.26
N ALA A 449 -0.19 -26.02 45.79
CA ALA A 449 -0.20 -26.37 44.38
C ALA A 449 -1.40 -25.70 43.68
N VAL A 450 -1.15 -25.07 42.53
CA VAL A 450 -2.21 -24.56 41.65
C VAL A 450 -2.19 -25.38 40.37
N THR A 451 -3.26 -26.15 40.23
CA THR A 451 -3.67 -26.94 39.07
C THR A 451 -3.81 -26.09 37.82
N ALA A 452 -3.35 -26.64 36.68
CA ALA A 452 -3.54 -26.06 35.36
C ALA A 452 -5.03 -26.09 34.97
N THR A 453 -5.64 -24.92 34.83
CA THR A 453 -6.95 -24.76 34.18
C THR A 453 -6.75 -24.54 32.69
N ASN A 454 -7.22 -25.50 31.90
CA ASN A 454 -7.47 -25.35 30.47
C ASN A 454 -8.56 -24.29 30.26
N ALA A 455 -8.20 -23.14 29.67
CA ALA A 455 -9.15 -22.19 29.12
C ALA A 455 -9.12 -22.29 27.60
N THR A 456 -10.15 -22.94 27.06
CA THR A 456 -10.50 -23.00 25.64
C THR A 456 -10.84 -21.59 25.17
N ILE A 457 -9.98 -20.99 24.32
CA ILE A 457 -10.30 -19.73 23.63
C ILE A 457 -10.95 -20.09 22.29
N GLU A 458 -12.25 -19.84 22.19
CA GLU A 458 -12.98 -19.85 20.92
C GLU A 458 -12.47 -18.71 20.03
N ASN A 459 -12.11 -19.08 18.81
CA ASN A 459 -11.46 -18.24 17.82
C ASN A 459 -12.54 -17.60 16.94
N THR A 460 -12.87 -16.32 17.15
CA THR A 460 -13.80 -15.58 16.29
C THR A 460 -13.11 -15.18 14.97
N PRO A 461 -13.63 -15.56 13.79
CA PRO A 461 -12.96 -15.24 12.52
C PRO A 461 -13.12 -13.77 12.12
N ARG A 462 -11.98 -13.18 11.72
CA ARG A 462 -11.82 -11.86 11.11
C ARG A 462 -12.65 -11.70 9.83
N ILE A 463 -13.44 -10.62 9.76
CA ILE A 463 -14.13 -10.18 8.55
C ILE A 463 -13.13 -9.46 7.62
N VAL A 464 -13.00 -9.97 6.40
CA VAL A 464 -12.21 -9.38 5.30
C VAL A 464 -13.19 -8.81 4.28
N ASN A 465 -13.17 -7.49 4.09
CA ASN A 465 -13.96 -6.79 3.07
C ASN A 465 -13.49 -7.10 1.65
N GLU A 466 -14.45 -7.39 0.79
CA GLU A 466 -14.29 -7.63 -0.65
C GLU A 466 -14.24 -6.33 -1.46
N THR A 467 -13.55 -6.48 -2.58
CA THR A 467 -13.24 -5.52 -3.64
C THR A 467 -14.46 -5.01 -4.38
N ALA A 468 -14.34 -3.75 -4.84
CA ALA A 468 -15.29 -2.98 -5.61
C ALA A 468 -15.72 -3.62 -6.95
N GLN A 469 -16.98 -3.39 -7.33
CA GLN A 469 -17.46 -3.44 -8.70
C GLN A 469 -17.95 -2.06 -9.16
N THR A 470 -17.61 -1.80 -10.41
CA THR A 470 -17.93 -0.75 -11.39
C THR A 470 -19.35 -0.14 -11.32
N GLN A 471 -19.44 1.18 -11.41
CA GLN A 471 -20.67 1.94 -11.67
C GLN A 471 -20.67 2.54 -13.09
N SER A 472 -21.86 2.55 -13.69
CA SER A 472 -22.33 3.52 -14.69
C SER A 472 -23.88 3.41 -14.76
N PRO A 473 -24.62 4.42 -15.23
CA PRO A 473 -24.98 5.68 -14.56
C PRO A 473 -26.48 5.77 -14.20
N THR A 474 -26.78 6.70 -13.27
CA THR A 474 -28.04 7.43 -12.97
C THR A 474 -29.39 6.92 -13.52
N ASP A 475 -30.35 6.70 -12.61
CA ASP A 475 -31.76 7.14 -12.77
C ASP A 475 -32.48 7.21 -11.40
N ASP A 476 -33.41 8.17 -11.31
CA ASP A 476 -34.19 8.68 -10.16
C ASP A 476 -35.28 7.67 -9.67
N PRO A 477 -35.64 7.60 -8.36
CA PRO A 477 -36.41 6.49 -7.80
C PRO A 477 -37.89 6.86 -7.56
N SER A 478 -38.74 6.66 -8.57
CA SER A 478 -40.20 6.54 -8.33
C SER A 478 -40.93 6.05 -9.59
N GLY A 479 -41.13 4.73 -9.68
CA GLY A 479 -42.02 4.08 -10.65
C GLY A 479 -42.49 2.70 -10.13
N PRO A 480 -43.70 2.22 -10.47
CA PRO A 480 -44.35 1.07 -9.85
C PRO A 480 -43.83 -0.31 -10.32
N GLY A 481 -42.51 -0.44 -10.50
CA GLY A 481 -41.86 -1.68 -10.95
C GLY A 481 -40.45 -1.91 -10.38
N SER A 482 -40.03 -1.16 -9.36
CA SER A 482 -38.67 -1.22 -8.81
C SER A 482 -38.50 -2.32 -7.75
N ILE A 483 -38.13 -3.54 -8.14
CA ILE A 483 -37.82 -4.66 -7.22
C ILE A 483 -36.62 -4.29 -6.32
N ASP A 484 -36.73 -4.54 -5.01
CA ASP A 484 -35.60 -4.38 -4.08
C ASP A 484 -34.67 -5.62 -4.17
N LEU A 485 -33.73 -5.56 -5.12
CA LEU A 485 -32.78 -6.66 -5.38
C LEU A 485 -31.91 -7.00 -4.14
N PRO A 486 -31.39 -6.04 -3.36
CA PRO A 486 -30.72 -6.33 -2.10
C PRO A 486 -31.60 -7.11 -1.10
N TYR A 487 -32.86 -6.71 -0.92
CA TYR A 487 -33.80 -7.41 -0.04
C TYR A 487 -34.07 -8.83 -0.54
N LEU A 488 -34.35 -9.01 -1.83
CA LEU A 488 -34.57 -10.32 -2.44
C LEU A 488 -33.35 -11.25 -2.25
N CYS A 489 -32.15 -10.74 -2.54
CA CYS A 489 -30.90 -11.51 -2.41
C CYS A 489 -30.56 -11.85 -0.95
N SER A 490 -31.11 -11.12 0.03
CA SER A 490 -30.93 -11.43 1.46
C SER A 490 -31.78 -12.63 1.93
N GLN A 491 -32.89 -12.91 1.25
CA GLN A 491 -33.82 -13.99 1.59
C GLN A 491 -33.40 -15.36 1.07
N ILE A 492 -32.38 -15.43 0.22
CA ILE A 492 -31.96 -16.68 -0.41
C ILE A 492 -30.44 -16.86 -0.41
N THR A 493 -30.01 -18.08 -0.06
CA THR A 493 -28.59 -18.43 -0.04
C THR A 493 -28.16 -19.11 -1.32
N LEU A 494 -26.88 -18.96 -1.64
CA LEU A 494 -26.25 -19.61 -2.77
C LEU A 494 -26.29 -21.14 -2.64
N GLU A 495 -26.26 -21.67 -1.41
CA GLU A 495 -26.45 -23.10 -1.14
C GLU A 495 -27.83 -23.57 -1.61
N ARG A 496 -28.91 -22.87 -1.23
CA ARG A 496 -30.29 -23.24 -1.58
C ARG A 496 -30.47 -23.26 -3.11
N VAL A 497 -29.92 -22.27 -3.81
CA VAL A 497 -29.94 -22.21 -5.28
C VAL A 497 -29.13 -23.35 -5.90
N LEU A 498 -27.91 -23.62 -5.43
CA LEU A 498 -27.08 -24.70 -5.97
C LEU A 498 -27.67 -26.09 -5.73
N ARG A 499 -28.40 -26.30 -4.62
CA ARG A 499 -29.15 -27.53 -4.36
C ARG A 499 -30.32 -27.69 -5.32
N HIS A 500 -31.10 -26.63 -5.52
CA HIS A 500 -32.21 -26.62 -6.47
C HIS A 500 -31.75 -26.93 -7.90
N LEU A 501 -30.61 -26.36 -8.32
CA LEU A 501 -30.01 -26.64 -9.62
C LEU A 501 -29.37 -28.04 -9.74
N GLY A 502 -29.31 -28.83 -8.65
CA GLY A 502 -28.69 -30.16 -8.64
C GLY A 502 -27.15 -30.15 -8.72
N TYR A 503 -26.52 -29.02 -8.39
CA TYR A 503 -25.06 -28.87 -8.46
C TYR A 503 -24.37 -28.96 -7.09
N PHE A 504 -25.07 -28.75 -5.98
CA PHE A 504 -24.47 -28.69 -4.65
C PHE A 504 -23.67 -29.96 -4.30
N ASP A 505 -24.26 -31.15 -4.48
CA ASP A 505 -23.61 -32.43 -4.14
C ASP A 505 -22.46 -32.79 -5.09
N ARG A 506 -22.38 -32.10 -6.24
CA ARG A 506 -21.27 -32.25 -7.19
C ARG A 506 -20.07 -31.36 -6.82
N LEU A 507 -20.23 -30.43 -5.89
CA LEU A 507 -19.15 -29.58 -5.39
C LEU A 507 -18.41 -30.28 -4.23
N ARG A 508 -17.08 -30.21 -4.25
CA ARG A 508 -16.19 -30.76 -3.21
C ARG A 508 -15.64 -29.66 -2.30
N GLY A 509 -15.27 -30.03 -1.08
CA GLY A 509 -14.70 -29.15 -0.05
C GLY A 509 -15.50 -29.22 1.25
N SER A 510 -14.85 -29.02 2.40
CA SER A 510 -15.48 -28.90 3.72
C SER A 510 -15.53 -27.44 4.16
N GLY A 511 -16.66 -27.00 4.74
CA GLY A 511 -16.85 -25.62 5.21
C GLY A 511 -17.52 -24.68 4.19
N LEU A 512 -17.26 -23.37 4.31
CA LEU A 512 -17.95 -22.31 3.57
C LEU A 512 -17.53 -22.20 2.08
N GLN A 513 -16.41 -22.78 1.68
CA GLN A 513 -15.95 -22.75 0.29
C GLN A 513 -16.13 -24.12 -0.38
N ARG A 514 -16.85 -24.13 -1.51
CA ARG A 514 -17.14 -25.33 -2.30
C ARG A 514 -16.63 -25.14 -3.74
N ARG A 515 -16.06 -26.19 -4.35
CA ARG A 515 -15.50 -26.14 -5.71
C ARG A 515 -15.91 -27.35 -6.55
N GLY A 516 -16.19 -27.14 -7.83
CA GLY A 516 -16.57 -28.24 -8.72
C GLY A 516 -17.01 -27.78 -10.11
N PRO A 517 -17.92 -28.53 -10.77
CA PRO A 517 -18.42 -28.19 -12.09
C PRO A 517 -19.27 -26.91 -12.05
N CYS A 518 -19.21 -26.12 -13.12
CA CYS A 518 -19.97 -24.89 -13.21
C CYS A 518 -21.42 -25.14 -13.68
N PRO A 519 -22.43 -24.57 -13.01
CA PRO A 519 -23.84 -24.64 -13.43
C PRO A 519 -24.12 -23.95 -14.78
N VAL A 520 -23.37 -22.90 -15.13
CA VAL A 520 -23.65 -22.07 -16.31
C VAL A 520 -23.27 -22.74 -17.63
N HIS A 521 -22.09 -23.38 -17.70
CA HIS A 521 -21.59 -24.01 -18.93
C HIS A 521 -21.52 -25.55 -18.85
N GLY A 522 -22.07 -26.14 -17.77
CA GLY A 522 -22.28 -27.58 -17.63
C GLY A 522 -21.08 -28.45 -18.00
N SER A 523 -20.01 -28.47 -17.19
CA SER A 523 -18.86 -29.31 -17.52
C SER A 523 -19.21 -30.81 -17.38
N LYS A 524 -19.36 -31.54 -18.50
CA LYS A 524 -19.64 -32.98 -18.53
C LYS A 524 -18.52 -33.86 -17.95
N ARG A 525 -17.31 -33.32 -17.72
CA ARG A 525 -16.19 -34.07 -17.11
C ARG A 525 -16.19 -33.88 -15.59
N SER A 526 -16.22 -34.98 -14.85
CA SER A 526 -16.22 -35.04 -13.36
C SER A 526 -14.97 -34.46 -12.67
N ARG A 527 -14.02 -33.86 -13.40
CA ARG A 527 -12.71 -33.40 -12.90
C ARG A 527 -12.46 -31.88 -13.01
N GLY A 528 -13.36 -31.08 -13.58
CA GLY A 528 -13.18 -29.63 -13.67
C GLY A 528 -13.44 -28.93 -12.33
N ARG A 529 -12.41 -28.44 -11.63
CA ARG A 529 -12.55 -27.52 -10.48
C ARG A 529 -12.62 -26.06 -10.95
N THR A 530 -13.46 -25.79 -11.94
CA THR A 530 -13.53 -24.47 -12.57
C THR A 530 -14.47 -23.53 -11.83
N PHE A 531 -15.49 -24.03 -11.13
CA PHE A 531 -16.41 -23.22 -10.35
C PHE A 531 -16.06 -23.23 -8.86
N SER A 532 -16.08 -22.06 -8.22
CA SER A 532 -15.91 -21.89 -6.79
C SER A 532 -17.07 -21.06 -6.23
N ALA A 533 -17.74 -21.57 -5.20
CA ALA A 533 -18.78 -20.88 -4.46
C ALA A 533 -18.36 -20.67 -3.01
N HIS A 534 -18.59 -19.48 -2.46
CA HIS A 534 -18.39 -19.17 -1.06
C HIS A 534 -19.76 -18.96 -0.38
N LEU A 535 -20.26 -19.99 0.28
CA LEU A 535 -21.62 -20.05 0.86
C LEU A 535 -21.84 -18.97 1.93
N GLY A 536 -20.83 -18.66 2.75
CA GLY A 536 -20.95 -17.62 3.79
C GLY A 536 -20.96 -16.18 3.28
N ARG A 537 -20.59 -15.96 2.01
CA ARG A 537 -20.60 -14.65 1.35
C ARG A 537 -21.64 -14.58 0.23
N ASN A 538 -22.31 -15.69 -0.07
CA ASN A 538 -23.26 -15.83 -1.17
C ASN A 538 -22.73 -15.37 -2.54
N VAL A 539 -21.43 -15.54 -2.78
CA VAL A 539 -20.75 -15.20 -4.05
C VAL A 539 -20.13 -16.42 -4.72
N TYR A 540 -20.01 -16.37 -6.04
CA TYR A 540 -19.37 -17.40 -6.85
C TYR A 540 -18.44 -16.82 -7.90
N GLN A 541 -17.53 -17.66 -8.40
CA GLN A 541 -16.70 -17.37 -9.56
C GLN A 541 -16.37 -18.64 -10.35
N CYS A 542 -16.48 -18.54 -11.67
CA CYS A 542 -15.99 -19.53 -12.62
C CYS A 542 -14.63 -19.11 -13.19
N PHE A 543 -13.62 -19.95 -12.99
CA PHE A 543 -12.25 -19.79 -13.48
C PHE A 543 -12.01 -20.43 -14.85
N HIS A 544 -13.06 -20.95 -15.52
CA HIS A 544 -12.92 -21.42 -16.89
C HIS A 544 -12.82 -20.20 -17.83
N PRO A 545 -11.71 -20.01 -18.57
CA PRO A 545 -11.47 -18.79 -19.34
C PRO A 545 -12.59 -18.36 -20.32
N PRO A 546 -13.26 -19.25 -21.06
CA PRO A 546 -14.37 -18.84 -21.93
C PRO A 546 -15.69 -18.61 -21.18
N CYS A 547 -15.77 -18.95 -19.90
CA CYS A 547 -16.97 -18.72 -19.07
C CYS A 547 -16.80 -17.47 -18.20
N GLY A 548 -15.80 -17.43 -17.33
CA GLY A 548 -15.39 -16.21 -16.59
C GLY A 548 -16.42 -15.57 -15.64
N VAL A 549 -17.66 -16.08 -15.60
CA VAL A 549 -18.77 -15.51 -14.83
C VAL A 549 -18.50 -15.50 -13.32
N SER A 550 -18.94 -14.45 -12.65
CA SER A 550 -18.87 -14.29 -11.20
C SER A 550 -19.95 -13.34 -10.74
N GLY A 551 -20.42 -13.50 -9.51
CA GLY A 551 -21.43 -12.62 -8.95
C GLY A 551 -22.07 -13.20 -7.69
N ASN A 552 -23.23 -12.66 -7.34
CA ASN A 552 -24.05 -13.12 -6.23
C ASN A 552 -25.07 -14.21 -6.67
N VAL A 553 -26.05 -14.49 -5.82
CA VAL A 553 -27.10 -15.49 -6.08
C VAL A 553 -27.96 -15.15 -7.31
N LEU A 554 -28.38 -13.90 -7.44
CA LEU A 554 -29.18 -13.44 -8.58
C LEU A 554 -28.38 -13.51 -9.88
N ASP A 555 -27.12 -13.09 -9.85
CA ASP A 555 -26.24 -13.18 -11.02
C ASP A 555 -26.08 -14.63 -11.49
N LEU A 556 -25.94 -15.59 -10.57
CA LEU A 556 -25.88 -17.01 -10.94
C LEU A 556 -27.18 -17.46 -11.61
N TRP A 557 -28.32 -17.07 -11.03
CA TRP A 557 -29.63 -17.45 -11.53
C TRP A 557 -29.88 -16.91 -12.94
N CYS A 558 -29.60 -15.62 -13.16
CA CYS A 558 -29.69 -14.97 -14.46
C CYS A 558 -28.82 -15.67 -15.50
N GLN A 559 -27.58 -16.04 -15.14
CA GLN A 559 -26.64 -16.70 -16.06
C GLN A 559 -27.06 -18.14 -16.40
N VAL A 560 -27.65 -18.88 -15.46
CA VAL A 560 -28.12 -20.25 -15.70
C VAL A 560 -29.38 -20.27 -16.57
N HIS A 561 -30.28 -19.32 -16.38
CA HIS A 561 -31.56 -19.24 -17.09
C HIS A 561 -31.54 -18.31 -18.31
N ASN A 562 -30.41 -17.65 -18.57
CA ASN A 562 -30.25 -16.64 -19.64
C ASN A 562 -31.31 -15.52 -19.57
N LEU A 563 -31.49 -14.95 -18.38
CA LEU A 563 -32.44 -13.88 -18.09
C LEU A 563 -31.71 -12.58 -17.75
N ASP A 564 -32.37 -11.44 -17.99
CA ASP A 564 -31.91 -10.16 -17.43
C ASP A 564 -32.15 -10.09 -15.91
N ALA A 565 -31.59 -9.08 -15.25
CA ALA A 565 -31.66 -8.96 -13.79
C ALA A 565 -33.08 -8.84 -13.24
N HIS A 566 -33.99 -8.17 -13.95
CA HIS A 566 -35.37 -7.95 -13.50
C HIS A 566 -36.22 -9.22 -13.70
N GLN A 567 -36.15 -9.82 -14.88
CA GLN A 567 -36.78 -11.11 -15.18
C GLN A 567 -36.24 -12.21 -14.26
N GLY A 568 -34.94 -12.23 -14.03
CA GLY A 568 -34.27 -13.17 -13.13
C GLY A 568 -34.73 -13.01 -11.68
N ALA A 569 -34.95 -11.77 -11.21
CA ALA A 569 -35.44 -11.50 -9.87
C ALA A 569 -36.87 -12.04 -9.66
N ILE A 570 -37.78 -11.79 -10.60
CA ILE A 570 -39.15 -12.33 -10.58
C ILE A 570 -39.12 -13.86 -10.66
N HIS A 571 -38.33 -14.42 -11.58
CA HIS A 571 -38.23 -15.86 -11.76
C HIS A 571 -37.67 -16.56 -10.51
N LEU A 572 -36.65 -15.98 -9.88
CA LEU A 572 -36.07 -16.47 -8.63
C LEU A 572 -37.07 -16.40 -7.48
N ALA A 573 -37.77 -15.27 -7.33
CA ALA A 573 -38.78 -15.08 -6.30
C ALA A 573 -39.93 -16.09 -6.43
N ASN A 574 -40.48 -16.26 -7.63
CA ASN A 574 -41.54 -17.24 -7.89
C ASN A 574 -41.07 -18.68 -7.65
N THR A 575 -39.83 -19.00 -8.02
CA THR A 575 -39.30 -20.37 -7.86
C THR A 575 -39.10 -20.76 -6.40
N PHE A 576 -38.72 -19.80 -5.55
CA PHE A 576 -38.41 -20.06 -4.13
C PHE A 576 -39.44 -19.52 -3.13
N GLY A 577 -40.53 -18.91 -3.63
CA GLY A 577 -41.57 -18.28 -2.82
C GLY A 577 -41.05 -17.10 -2.00
N LEU A 578 -40.27 -16.21 -2.62
CA LEU A 578 -39.63 -15.08 -1.94
C LEU A 578 -40.42 -13.78 -2.18
N GLU A 579 -40.32 -12.84 -1.25
CA GLU A 579 -40.94 -11.53 -1.38
C GLU A 579 -40.04 -10.58 -2.19
N LEU A 580 -40.61 -9.88 -3.17
CA LEU A 580 -39.87 -8.91 -4.02
C LEU A 580 -39.61 -7.57 -3.32
N HIS A 581 -40.33 -7.28 -2.25
CA HIS A 581 -40.23 -6.05 -1.47
C HIS A 581 -40.39 -6.36 0.02
N PRO A 582 -39.74 -5.59 0.91
CA PRO A 582 -39.93 -5.75 2.34
C PRO A 582 -41.39 -5.51 2.73
N PRO A 583 -41.93 -6.25 3.71
CA PRO A 583 -43.29 -6.03 4.20
C PRO A 583 -43.39 -4.59 4.69
N HIS A 584 -44.37 -3.84 4.17
CA HIS A 584 -44.67 -2.50 4.65
C HIS A 584 -44.95 -2.58 6.16
N GLN A 585 -44.06 -2.02 6.98
CA GLN A 585 -44.35 -1.83 8.40
C GLN A 585 -45.56 -0.90 8.47
N ASN A 586 -46.72 -1.44 8.86
CA ASN A 586 -47.93 -0.68 9.08
C ASN A 586 -47.63 0.50 10.02
N ARG A 587 -47.67 1.71 9.46
CA ARG A 587 -47.93 2.93 10.21
C ARG A 587 -49.43 2.96 10.50
N SER A 588 -49.84 2.45 11.66
CA SER A 588 -51.14 2.76 12.27
C SER A 588 -51.05 2.60 13.78
N THR A 589 -51.21 3.75 14.47
CA THR A 589 -51.54 4.02 15.88
C THR A 589 -50.63 3.49 16.98
#